data_AF-A0A961Y2L8-F1
#
_entry.id   AF-A0A961Y2L8-F1
#
_cell.length_a   1.000
_cell.length_b   1.000
_cell.length_c   1.000
_cell.angle_alpha   90.00
_cell.angle_beta   90.00
_cell.angle_gamma   90.00
#
_symmetry.space_group_name_H-M   'P 1'
#
loop_
_entity.id
_entity.type
_entity.pdbx_description
1 polymer ?
#
loop_
_entity_poly.entity_id
_entity_poly.type
_entity_poly.pdbx_seq_one_letter_code
_entity_poly.pdbx_strand_id
1 'polypeptide(L)'
;MSDLKNLLWDSCVFIRYLSAPEGTDLLDDISRFIDDAKAKPKRCTIYYSSIVFAEIRPRYLKAGGYGTIQDFMDDLGSNFIPIEPNPNILIAAGELRDARSVNPSDSKIKNSREFGTADAIHLMTCVYARDVLGISDIVFHTLDEGKGPSWEGKCIPLLDGLERWFPEEVRTDRVKEVCGLSRSKPLHSQLSLGAMLAHGRRLDA
;
A
#
# COMPACT_ATOMS: atom_id res chain seq x y z
N MET A 1 11.92 -4.24 -21.98
CA MET A 1 12.02 -3.96 -20.53
C MET A 1 11.13 -4.97 -19.83
N SER A 2 11.63 -5.70 -18.83
CA SER A 2 10.80 -6.70 -18.16
C SER A 2 9.67 -6.01 -17.39
N ASP A 3 8.43 -6.45 -17.62
CA ASP A 3 7.22 -6.02 -16.89
C ASP A 3 7.21 -6.50 -15.42
N LEU A 4 8.35 -6.42 -14.72
CA LEU A 4 8.46 -6.79 -13.32
C LEU A 4 7.78 -5.71 -12.49
N LYS A 5 6.73 -6.09 -11.77
CA LYS A 5 6.04 -5.23 -10.80
C LYS A 5 6.43 -5.65 -9.39
N ASN A 6 7.19 -4.80 -8.72
CA ASN A 6 7.46 -4.92 -7.29
C ASN A 6 6.48 -4.02 -6.55
N LEU A 7 5.68 -4.60 -5.67
CA LEU A 7 4.67 -3.88 -4.91
C LEU A 7 4.93 -4.09 -3.42
N LEU A 8 4.66 -3.10 -2.58
CA LEU A 8 4.52 -3.30 -1.14
C LEU A 8 3.10 -2.99 -0.71
N TRP A 9 2.40 -3.96 -0.12
CA TRP A 9 1.01 -3.78 0.30
C TRP A 9 0.90 -3.45 1.78
N ASP A 10 0.16 -2.38 2.06
CA ASP A 10 -0.37 -2.05 3.37
C ASP A 10 -1.48 -3.04 3.80
N SER A 11 -1.70 -3.18 5.10
CA SER A 11 -2.73 -4.05 5.69
C SER A 11 -4.14 -3.73 5.18
N CYS A 12 -4.43 -2.45 4.90
CA CYS A 12 -5.73 -2.02 4.42
C CYS A 12 -6.09 -2.61 3.04
N VAL A 13 -5.10 -2.97 2.21
CA VAL A 13 -5.32 -3.64 0.91
C VAL A 13 -5.77 -5.09 1.12
N PHE A 14 -5.11 -5.82 2.01
CA PHE A 14 -5.52 -7.17 2.39
C PHE A 14 -6.91 -7.19 3.05
N ILE A 15 -7.16 -6.24 3.96
CA ILE A 15 -8.47 -6.13 4.64
C ILE A 15 -9.59 -5.83 3.63
N ARG A 16 -9.32 -5.00 2.61
CA ARG A 16 -10.26 -4.75 1.51
C ARG A 16 -10.59 -6.04 0.77
N TYR A 17 -9.58 -6.82 0.37
CA TYR A 17 -9.78 -8.11 -0.28
C TYR A 17 -10.61 -9.09 0.56
N LEU A 18 -10.29 -9.18 1.86
CA LEU A 18 -10.88 -10.16 2.75
C LEU A 18 -12.32 -9.84 3.18
N SER A 19 -12.70 -8.57 3.24
CA SER A 19 -13.93 -8.17 3.96
C SER A 19 -14.88 -7.27 3.20
N ALA A 20 -14.50 -6.79 2.01
CA ALA A 20 -15.37 -5.93 1.24
C ALA A 20 -16.46 -6.74 0.53
N PRO A 21 -17.70 -6.21 0.48
CA PRO A 21 -18.74 -6.80 -0.34
C PRO A 21 -18.38 -6.69 -1.83
N GLU A 22 -18.93 -7.60 -2.64
CA GLU A 22 -18.82 -7.56 -4.10
C GLU A 22 -19.27 -6.19 -4.65
N GLY A 23 -18.60 -5.72 -5.70
CA GLY A 23 -18.83 -4.39 -6.30
C GLY A 23 -18.20 -3.23 -5.53
N THR A 24 -17.47 -3.50 -4.44
CA THR A 24 -16.69 -2.46 -3.76
C THR A 24 -15.54 -1.97 -4.65
N ASP A 25 -15.33 -0.65 -4.67
CA ASP A 25 -14.22 -0.01 -5.38
C ASP A 25 -12.87 -0.70 -5.09
N LEU A 26 -12.11 -0.95 -6.17
CA LEU A 26 -10.80 -1.60 -6.23
C LEU A 26 -10.75 -3.10 -5.84
N LEU A 27 -11.87 -3.72 -5.44
CA LEU A 27 -11.85 -5.14 -5.07
C LEU A 27 -11.45 -6.04 -6.25
N ASP A 28 -11.97 -5.74 -7.44
CA ASP A 28 -11.64 -6.45 -8.68
C ASP A 28 -10.17 -6.26 -9.07
N ASP A 29 -9.63 -5.04 -8.92
CA ASP A 29 -8.23 -4.74 -9.21
C ASP A 29 -7.29 -5.50 -8.28
N ILE A 30 -7.58 -5.50 -6.98
CA ILE A 30 -6.82 -6.25 -5.97
C ILE A 30 -6.86 -7.75 -6.29
N SER A 31 -8.03 -8.29 -6.64
CA SER A 31 -8.19 -9.69 -7.02
C SER A 31 -7.32 -10.04 -8.24
N ARG A 32 -7.29 -9.16 -9.27
CA ARG A 32 -6.43 -9.35 -10.46
C ARG A 32 -4.94 -9.32 -10.13
N PHE A 33 -4.51 -8.48 -9.17
CA PHE A 33 -3.12 -8.50 -8.72
C PHE A 33 -2.75 -9.82 -8.04
N ILE A 34 -3.66 -10.38 -7.22
CA ILE A 34 -3.47 -11.70 -6.58
C ILE A 34 -3.38 -12.78 -7.65
N ASP A 35 -4.31 -12.79 -8.62
CA ASP A 35 -4.30 -13.74 -9.73
C ASP A 35 -3.02 -13.66 -10.55
N ASP A 36 -2.57 -12.44 -10.90
CA ASP A 36 -1.32 -12.24 -11.63
C ASP A 36 -0.10 -12.70 -10.83
N ALA A 37 -0.06 -12.43 -9.52
CA ALA A 37 1.00 -12.90 -8.64
C ALA A 37 1.02 -14.44 -8.54
N LYS A 38 -0.15 -15.10 -8.49
CA LYS A 38 -0.24 -16.57 -8.47
C LYS A 38 0.13 -17.18 -9.82
N ALA A 39 -0.34 -16.61 -10.93
CA ALA A 39 -0.20 -17.19 -12.27
C ALA A 39 1.16 -16.91 -12.94
N LYS A 40 1.83 -15.80 -12.60
CA LYS A 40 3.08 -15.36 -13.24
C LYS A 40 4.19 -15.15 -12.22
N PRO A 41 4.73 -16.24 -11.63
CA PRO A 41 5.86 -16.14 -10.72
C PRO A 41 7.00 -15.34 -11.35
N LYS A 42 7.58 -14.38 -10.61
CA LYS A 42 8.64 -13.46 -11.06
C LYS A 42 8.22 -12.32 -12.01
N ARG A 43 6.93 -12.06 -12.22
CA ARG A 43 6.45 -10.84 -12.91
C ARG A 43 5.69 -9.88 -12.01
N CYS A 44 5.06 -10.39 -10.95
CA CYS A 44 4.41 -9.60 -9.92
C CYS A 44 4.82 -10.17 -8.56
N THR A 45 5.58 -9.39 -7.79
CA THR A 45 5.99 -9.76 -6.44
C THR A 45 5.42 -8.73 -5.47
N ILE A 46 4.70 -9.22 -4.47
CA ILE A 46 4.00 -8.41 -3.48
C ILE A 46 4.70 -8.60 -2.14
N TYR A 47 5.48 -7.61 -1.76
CA TYR A 47 6.07 -7.51 -0.44
C TYR A 47 5.04 -6.97 0.56
N TYR A 48 5.22 -7.27 1.84
CA TYR A 48 4.42 -6.67 2.90
C TYR A 48 5.20 -6.69 4.21
N SER A 49 4.94 -5.73 5.10
CA SER A 49 5.50 -5.78 6.46
C SER A 49 4.81 -6.87 7.26
N SER A 50 5.55 -7.70 8.01
CA SER A 50 4.95 -8.75 8.84
C SER A 50 4.04 -8.19 9.97
N ILE A 51 4.03 -6.87 10.19
CA ILE A 51 3.04 -6.22 11.07
C ILE A 51 1.59 -6.45 10.62
N VAL A 52 1.35 -6.80 9.34
CA VAL A 52 0.01 -7.17 8.85
C VAL A 52 -0.61 -8.30 9.67
N PHE A 53 0.19 -9.19 10.26
CA PHE A 53 -0.29 -10.28 11.12
C PHE A 53 -0.97 -9.77 12.40
N ALA A 54 -0.60 -8.57 12.87
CA ALA A 54 -1.24 -7.92 14.01
C ALA A 54 -2.47 -7.09 13.59
N GLU A 55 -2.49 -6.58 12.35
CA GLU A 55 -3.55 -5.67 11.87
C GLU A 55 -4.75 -6.41 11.27
N ILE A 56 -4.51 -7.52 10.56
CA ILE A 56 -5.57 -8.35 9.97
C ILE A 56 -6.24 -9.16 11.08
N ARG A 57 -7.29 -8.57 11.65
CA ARG A 57 -8.07 -9.19 12.72
C ARG A 57 -8.83 -10.43 12.22
N PRO A 58 -9.01 -11.48 13.06
CA PRO A 58 -9.69 -12.73 12.67
C PRO A 58 -11.09 -12.57 12.07
N ARG A 59 -11.81 -11.49 12.43
CA ARG A 59 -13.12 -11.19 11.86
C ARG A 59 -13.10 -10.94 10.34
N TYR A 60 -12.00 -10.44 9.81
CA TYR A 60 -11.86 -10.17 8.37
C TYR A 60 -11.63 -11.48 7.60
N LEU A 61 -10.90 -12.43 8.18
CA LEU A 61 -10.64 -13.74 7.57
C LEU A 61 -11.92 -14.56 7.38
N LYS A 62 -12.79 -14.56 8.39
CA LYS A 62 -14.09 -15.24 8.31
C LYS A 62 -14.97 -14.71 7.19
N ALA A 63 -14.92 -13.40 6.93
CA ALA A 63 -15.67 -12.80 5.82
C ALA A 63 -15.13 -13.26 4.46
N GLY A 64 -13.81 -13.47 4.35
CA GLY A 64 -13.15 -13.98 3.16
C GLY A 64 -13.16 -15.50 3.02
N GLY A 65 -13.78 -16.24 3.94
CA GLY A 65 -13.84 -17.71 3.90
C GLY A 65 -12.59 -18.43 4.39
N TYR A 66 -11.63 -17.72 5.01
CA TYR A 66 -10.41 -18.29 5.57
C TYR A 66 -10.56 -18.59 7.08
N GLY A 67 -10.02 -19.74 7.52
CA GLY A 67 -10.06 -20.16 8.92
C GLY A 67 -9.07 -19.38 9.79
N THR A 68 -7.83 -19.23 9.30
CA THR A 68 -6.71 -18.58 9.97
C THR A 68 -5.95 -17.64 9.03
N ILE A 69 -5.07 -16.80 9.60
CA ILE A 69 -4.22 -15.90 8.80
C ILE A 69 -3.17 -16.70 8.02
N GLN A 70 -2.75 -17.85 8.57
CA GLN A 70 -1.86 -18.79 7.89
C GLN A 70 -2.54 -19.36 6.64
N ASP A 71 -3.79 -19.83 6.74
CA ASP A 71 -4.54 -20.35 5.58
C ASP A 71 -4.63 -19.33 4.44
N PHE A 72 -4.84 -18.05 4.80
CA PHE A 72 -4.89 -16.96 3.84
C PHE A 72 -3.53 -16.72 3.17
N MET A 73 -2.45 -16.59 3.94
CA MET A 73 -1.13 -16.35 3.36
C MET A 73 -0.61 -17.53 2.55
N ASP A 74 -0.93 -18.77 2.96
CA ASP A 74 -0.59 -19.98 2.22
C ASP A 74 -1.29 -20.02 0.86
N ASP A 75 -2.56 -19.57 0.79
CA ASP A 75 -3.30 -19.45 -0.48
C ASP A 75 -2.74 -18.34 -1.39
N LEU A 76 -2.27 -17.23 -0.83
CA LEU A 76 -1.61 -16.17 -1.61
C LEU A 76 -0.31 -16.66 -2.29
N GLY A 77 0.39 -17.61 -1.66
CA GLY A 77 1.51 -18.33 -2.23
C GLY A 77 2.83 -17.54 -2.27
N SER A 78 3.84 -18.11 -2.92
CA SER A 78 5.25 -17.70 -2.78
C SER A 78 5.63 -16.32 -3.37
N ASN A 79 4.72 -15.66 -4.10
CA ASN A 79 4.96 -14.31 -4.60
C ASN A 79 4.54 -13.22 -3.60
N PHE A 80 3.95 -13.61 -2.46
CA PHE A 80 3.68 -12.73 -1.33
C PHE A 80 4.78 -12.89 -0.28
N ILE A 81 5.70 -11.94 -0.22
CA ILE A 81 6.95 -12.05 0.54
C ILE A 81 6.88 -11.16 1.80
N PRO A 82 6.86 -11.73 3.01
CA PRO A 82 6.93 -10.94 4.22
C PRO A 82 8.31 -10.30 4.39
N ILE A 83 8.33 -9.05 4.86
CA ILE A 83 9.51 -8.36 5.36
C ILE A 83 9.29 -8.13 6.85
N GLU A 84 10.13 -8.73 7.68
CA GLU A 84 10.07 -8.54 9.13
C GLU A 84 10.63 -7.16 9.51
N PRO A 85 9.89 -6.34 10.29
CA PRO A 85 10.41 -5.10 10.84
C PRO A 85 11.58 -5.34 11.78
N ASN A 86 12.80 -5.23 11.25
CA ASN A 86 14.01 -5.28 12.05
C ASN A 86 14.15 -4.00 12.92
N PRO A 87 15.07 -3.98 13.90
CA PRO A 87 15.25 -2.82 14.77
C PRO A 87 15.49 -1.50 14.05
N ASN A 88 16.17 -1.50 12.89
CA ASN A 88 16.41 -0.28 12.12
C ASN A 88 15.12 0.28 11.53
N ILE A 89 14.23 -0.59 11.02
CA ILE A 89 12.90 -0.20 10.55
C ILE A 89 12.09 0.40 11.70
N LEU A 90 12.12 -0.23 12.88
CA LEU A 90 11.36 0.22 14.04
C LEU A 90 11.86 1.55 14.61
N ILE A 91 13.18 1.75 14.68
CA ILE A 91 13.80 3.02 15.09
C ILE A 91 13.41 4.12 14.09
N ALA A 92 13.55 3.87 12.80
CA ALA A 92 13.21 4.84 11.77
C ALA A 92 11.71 5.16 11.75
N ALA A 93 10.85 4.19 12.05
CA ALA A 93 9.41 4.43 12.20
C ALA A 93 9.12 5.33 13.42
N GLY A 94 9.87 5.17 14.52
CA GLY A 94 9.82 6.08 15.66
C GLY A 94 10.23 7.51 15.30
N GLU A 95 11.34 7.66 14.59
CA GLU A 95 11.84 8.94 14.09
C GLU A 95 10.86 9.61 13.11
N LEU A 96 10.23 8.82 12.22
CA LEU A 96 9.21 9.30 11.30
C LEU A 96 7.98 9.86 12.03
N ARG A 97 7.56 9.19 13.11
CA ARG A 97 6.41 9.60 13.93
C ARG A 97 6.64 10.88 14.72
N ASP A 98 7.89 11.16 15.09
CA ASP A 98 8.27 12.40 15.79
C ASP A 98 8.29 13.61 14.86
N ALA A 99 8.22 13.41 13.53
CA ALA A 99 8.20 14.50 12.58
C ALA A 99 6.95 15.37 12.75
N ARG A 100 7.18 16.68 12.86
CA ARG A 100 6.11 17.65 13.04
C ARG A 100 5.33 17.88 11.75
N SER A 101 4.09 17.43 11.70
CA SER A 101 3.19 17.71 10.58
C SER A 101 2.54 19.10 10.68
N VAL A 102 2.16 19.62 9.52
CA VAL A 102 1.38 20.84 9.35
C VAL A 102 0.04 20.46 8.73
N ASN A 103 -1.07 20.92 9.29
CA ASN A 103 -2.37 20.67 8.68
C ASN A 103 -2.58 21.62 7.49
N PRO A 104 -2.66 21.14 6.25
CA PRO A 104 -2.80 22.01 5.09
C PRO A 104 -4.15 22.75 5.05
N SER A 105 -5.17 22.26 5.77
CA SER A 105 -6.51 22.85 5.82
C SER A 105 -6.72 23.77 7.04
N ASP A 106 -5.78 23.79 7.99
CA ASP A 106 -5.84 24.65 9.17
C ASP A 106 -4.44 25.18 9.51
N SER A 107 -4.22 26.46 9.17
CA SER A 107 -2.96 27.16 9.42
C SER A 107 -2.66 27.37 10.91
N LYS A 108 -3.61 27.08 11.82
CA LYS A 108 -3.34 27.04 13.25
C LYS A 108 -2.73 25.69 13.60
N ILE A 109 -1.51 25.73 14.13
CA ILE A 109 -0.69 24.60 14.63
C ILE A 109 -1.42 23.64 15.59
N LYS A 110 -2.63 23.99 16.08
CA LYS A 110 -3.40 23.23 17.07
C LYS A 110 -3.87 21.84 16.60
N ASN A 111 -3.77 21.53 15.30
CA ASN A 111 -4.30 20.30 14.71
C ASN A 111 -3.22 19.48 13.98
N SER A 112 -2.03 19.32 14.58
CA SER A 112 -1.02 18.38 14.06
C SER A 112 -1.55 16.95 14.11
N ARG A 113 -1.24 16.18 13.07
CA ARG A 113 -1.50 14.74 13.01
C ARG A 113 -0.19 13.97 13.09
N GLU A 114 -0.25 12.76 13.59
CA GLU A 114 0.89 11.86 13.63
C GLU A 114 0.63 10.67 12.70
N PHE A 115 1.71 10.04 12.24
CA PHE A 115 1.59 8.71 11.65
C PHE A 115 1.15 7.72 12.73
N GLY A 116 0.22 6.82 12.38
CA GLY A 116 -0.03 5.63 13.15
C GLY A 116 1.25 4.79 13.25
N THR A 117 1.40 4.05 14.35
CA THR A 117 2.57 3.17 14.51
C THR A 117 2.68 2.16 13.38
N ALA A 118 1.56 1.58 12.96
CA ALA A 118 1.54 0.62 11.86
C ALA A 118 1.89 1.28 10.51
N ASP A 119 1.27 2.43 10.20
CA ASP A 119 1.56 3.19 8.97
C ASP A 119 3.04 3.53 8.85
N ALA A 120 3.64 4.03 9.94
CA ALA A 120 5.06 4.36 9.97
C ALA A 120 5.93 3.13 9.72
N ILE A 121 5.56 1.96 10.27
CA ILE A 121 6.26 0.71 10.05
C ILE A 121 6.11 0.23 8.61
N HIS A 122 4.92 0.32 7.99
CA HIS A 122 4.71 -0.03 6.58
C HIS A 122 5.55 0.84 5.65
N LEU A 123 5.52 2.16 5.84
CA LEU A 123 6.29 3.11 5.05
C LEU A 123 7.79 2.86 5.19
N MET A 124 8.29 2.69 6.42
CA MET A 124 9.72 2.42 6.63
C MET A 124 10.13 1.02 6.17
N THR A 125 9.23 0.05 6.15
CA THR A 125 9.46 -1.25 5.51
C THR A 125 9.64 -1.07 3.99
N CYS A 126 8.85 -0.20 3.36
CA CYS A 126 8.99 0.12 1.93
C CYS A 126 10.31 0.85 1.62
N VAL A 127 10.69 1.83 2.43
CA VAL A 127 12.00 2.49 2.34
C VAL A 127 13.13 1.45 2.46
N TYR A 128 13.06 0.56 3.45
CA TYR A 128 14.06 -0.49 3.64
C TYR A 128 14.13 -1.46 2.45
N ALA A 129 12.98 -1.86 1.91
CA ALA A 129 12.91 -2.71 0.72
C ALA A 129 13.60 -2.06 -0.49
N ARG A 130 13.35 -0.76 -0.72
CA ARG A 130 13.97 0.02 -1.79
C ARG A 130 15.47 0.15 -1.59
N ASP A 131 15.88 0.63 -0.42
CA ASP A 131 17.24 1.16 -0.21
C ASP A 131 18.23 0.09 0.27
N VAL A 132 17.77 -0.87 1.08
CA VAL A 132 18.65 -1.87 1.70
C VAL A 132 18.56 -3.21 0.99
N LEU A 133 17.36 -3.65 0.62
CA LEU A 133 17.18 -4.90 -0.14
C LEU A 133 17.38 -4.72 -1.65
N GLY A 134 17.49 -3.48 -2.13
CA GLY A 134 17.72 -3.17 -3.54
C GLY A 134 16.53 -3.51 -4.44
N ILE A 135 15.31 -3.53 -3.90
CA ILE A 135 14.10 -3.80 -4.67
C ILE A 135 13.73 -2.53 -5.43
N SER A 136 14.16 -2.46 -6.70
CA SER A 136 13.92 -1.30 -7.56
C SER A 136 12.44 -1.18 -7.95
N ASP A 137 12.02 0.05 -8.25
CA ASP A 137 10.69 0.38 -8.77
C ASP A 137 9.54 -0.12 -7.89
N ILE A 138 9.78 -0.27 -6.58
CA ILE A 138 8.76 -0.70 -5.63
C ILE A 138 7.69 0.38 -5.47
N VAL A 139 6.43 -0.01 -5.59
CA VAL A 139 5.27 0.87 -5.39
C VAL A 139 4.54 0.48 -4.12
N PHE A 140 4.38 1.42 -3.21
CA PHE A 140 3.59 1.23 -1.99
C PHE A 140 2.09 1.37 -2.30
N HIS A 141 1.36 0.26 -2.15
CA HIS A 141 -0.08 0.23 -2.29
C HIS A 141 -0.77 0.39 -0.94
N THR A 142 -1.64 1.39 -0.86
CA THR A 142 -2.51 1.64 0.29
C THR A 142 -3.84 2.24 -0.18
N LEU A 143 -4.84 2.18 0.69
CA LEU A 143 -6.15 2.81 0.52
C LEU A 143 -6.33 3.98 1.49
N ASP A 144 -5.31 4.32 2.29
CA ASP A 144 -5.42 5.32 3.34
C ASP A 144 -5.35 6.76 2.79
N GLU A 145 -6.50 7.42 2.86
CA GLU A 145 -6.68 8.84 2.51
C GLU A 145 -6.75 9.77 3.74
N GLY A 146 -6.50 9.29 4.97
CA GLY A 146 -6.51 10.10 6.19
C GLY A 146 -7.88 10.70 6.54
N LYS A 147 -8.97 10.05 6.12
CA LYS A 147 -10.37 10.50 6.30
C LYS A 147 -11.21 9.58 7.18
N GLY A 148 -10.59 8.63 7.88
CA GLY A 148 -11.35 7.69 8.69
C GLY A 148 -12.01 8.38 9.91
N PRO A 149 -13.18 7.89 10.36
CA PRO A 149 -13.88 8.46 11.51
C PRO A 149 -13.23 8.08 12.86
N SER A 150 -12.37 7.06 12.88
CA SER A 150 -11.64 6.59 14.07
C SER A 150 -10.45 7.50 14.38
N TRP A 151 -9.83 7.31 15.55
CA TRP A 151 -8.61 8.03 15.92
C TRP A 151 -7.44 7.70 14.96
N GLU A 152 -7.33 6.45 14.51
CA GLU A 152 -6.43 6.02 13.43
C GLU A 152 -6.78 6.72 12.10
N GLY A 153 -8.07 6.93 11.83
CA GLY A 153 -8.53 7.67 10.65
C GLY A 153 -8.22 9.17 10.65
N LYS A 154 -7.80 9.71 11.80
CA LYS A 154 -7.28 11.08 11.96
C LYS A 154 -5.76 11.15 11.84
N CYS A 155 -5.09 10.09 11.39
CA CYS A 155 -3.68 10.11 11.06
C CYS A 155 -3.41 10.86 9.74
N ILE A 156 -2.13 11.01 9.43
CA ILE A 156 -1.67 11.64 8.20
C ILE A 156 -2.04 10.74 7.01
N PRO A 157 -2.65 11.28 5.94
CA PRO A 157 -2.96 10.49 4.75
C PRO A 157 -1.67 9.96 4.10
N LEU A 158 -1.68 8.68 3.72
CA LEU A 158 -0.51 8.02 3.13
C LEU A 158 -0.47 8.15 1.59
N LEU A 159 -1.61 8.43 0.96
CA LEU A 159 -1.73 8.72 -0.47
C LEU A 159 -1.54 10.23 -0.77
N ASP A 160 -2.24 10.72 -1.80
CA ASP A 160 -2.15 12.08 -2.31
C ASP A 160 -2.24 13.14 -1.21
N GLY A 161 -1.15 13.88 -1.06
CA GLY A 161 -1.08 15.01 -0.15
C GLY A 161 -0.29 14.78 1.13
N LEU A 162 0.36 13.62 1.33
CA LEU A 162 1.36 13.46 2.40
C LEU A 162 2.36 14.62 2.44
N GLU A 163 2.88 15.00 1.28
CA GLU A 163 3.83 16.10 1.08
C GLU A 163 3.26 17.45 1.52
N ARG A 164 1.94 17.63 1.48
CA ARG A 164 1.27 18.86 1.95
C ARG A 164 1.21 18.91 3.48
N TRP A 165 1.24 17.74 4.14
CA TRP A 165 1.37 17.66 5.59
C TRP A 165 2.79 17.90 6.07
N PHE A 166 3.78 17.78 5.18
CA PHE A 166 5.18 18.06 5.47
C PHE A 166 5.81 18.92 4.39
N PRO A 167 5.63 20.25 4.45
CA PRO A 167 6.35 21.20 3.61
C PRO A 167 7.86 20.96 3.65
N GLU A 168 8.55 21.25 2.54
CA GLU A 168 9.98 20.97 2.35
C GLU A 168 10.85 21.47 3.51
N GLU A 169 10.52 22.65 4.02
CA GLU A 169 11.22 23.35 5.10
C GLU A 169 11.16 22.64 6.48
N VAL A 170 10.21 21.73 6.69
CA VAL A 170 10.04 21.00 7.96
C VAL A 170 10.30 19.51 7.82
N ARG A 171 10.70 19.01 6.64
CA ARG A 171 10.95 17.57 6.44
C ARG A 171 12.22 17.13 7.17
N THR A 172 12.06 16.20 8.11
CA THR A 172 13.16 15.38 8.60
C THR A 172 13.64 14.44 7.49
N ASP A 173 14.79 13.79 7.67
CA ASP A 173 15.31 12.86 6.67
C ASP A 173 14.37 11.66 6.45
N ARG A 174 13.71 11.17 7.50
CA ARG A 174 12.67 10.13 7.38
C ARG A 174 11.48 10.56 6.55
N VAL A 175 11.04 11.81 6.72
CA VAL A 175 9.93 12.34 5.91
C VAL A 175 10.36 12.46 4.45
N LYS A 176 11.60 12.90 4.16
CA LYS A 176 12.11 12.96 2.78
C LYS A 176 12.15 11.57 2.13
N GLU A 177 12.63 10.56 2.85
CA GLU A 177 12.70 9.16 2.38
C GLU A 177 11.30 8.64 1.97
N VAL A 178 10.30 8.89 2.82
CA VAL A 178 8.90 8.48 2.61
C VAL A 178 8.23 9.28 1.51
N CYS A 179 8.40 10.61 1.46
CA CYS A 179 7.88 11.44 0.38
C CYS A 179 8.48 11.04 -0.98
N GLY A 180 9.70 10.49 -1.00
CA GLY A 180 10.33 9.93 -2.20
C GLY A 180 9.83 8.54 -2.62
N LEU A 181 8.87 7.94 -1.91
CA LEU A 181 8.28 6.66 -2.32
C LEU A 181 7.20 6.86 -3.40
N SER A 182 7.23 6.01 -4.42
CA SER A 182 6.09 5.80 -5.31
C SER A 182 4.93 5.17 -4.53
N ARG A 183 3.79 5.85 -4.51
CA ARG A 183 2.60 5.45 -3.75
C ARG A 183 1.37 5.52 -4.64
N SER A 184 0.50 4.52 -4.56
CA SER A 184 -0.76 4.53 -5.32
C SER A 184 -1.81 3.63 -4.68
N LYS A 185 -3.06 3.81 -5.09
CA LYS A 185 -4.08 2.78 -4.91
C LYS A 185 -3.70 1.54 -5.74
N PRO A 186 -4.17 0.33 -5.36
CA PRO A 186 -3.96 -0.90 -6.12
C PRO A 186 -4.85 -0.92 -7.37
N LEU A 187 -4.62 -0.01 -8.32
CA LEU A 187 -5.30 0.03 -9.61
C LEU A 187 -4.60 -0.91 -10.58
N HIS A 188 -5.30 -1.95 -11.02
CA HIS A 188 -4.78 -2.89 -11.99
C HIS A 188 -5.14 -2.36 -13.37
N SER A 189 -4.21 -1.64 -13.99
CA SER A 189 -4.42 -1.12 -15.34
C SER A 189 -4.71 -2.29 -16.29
N GLN A 190 -5.97 -2.44 -16.69
CA GLN A 190 -6.28 -3.18 -17.90
C GLN A 190 -5.59 -2.44 -19.04
N LEU A 191 -4.47 -2.95 -19.55
CA LEU A 191 -4.15 -2.73 -20.95
C LEU A 191 -5.21 -3.48 -21.78
N SER A 192 -6.39 -2.90 -21.92
CA SER A 192 -7.37 -3.26 -22.95
C SER A 192 -7.37 -2.25 -24.10
N LEU A 193 -6.23 -1.60 -24.38
CA LEU A 193 -6.06 -0.82 -25.61
C LEU A 193 -5.46 -1.61 -26.78
N GLY A 194 -5.22 -2.92 -26.62
CA GLY A 194 -4.93 -3.84 -27.73
C GLY A 194 -6.19 -4.39 -28.41
N ALA A 195 -7.36 -4.30 -27.75
CA ALA A 195 -8.63 -4.80 -28.27
C ALA A 195 -9.46 -3.73 -29.01
N MET A 196 -9.18 -2.44 -28.82
CA MET A 196 -9.86 -1.36 -29.55
C MET A 196 -9.39 -1.17 -31.00
N LEU A 197 -8.30 -1.82 -31.43
CA LEU A 197 -7.78 -1.72 -32.80
C LEU A 197 -8.08 -2.97 -33.67
N ALA A 198 -8.76 -3.98 -33.14
CA ALA A 198 -9.04 -5.24 -33.85
C ALA A 198 -10.50 -5.42 -34.31
N HIS A 199 -11.35 -4.40 -34.15
CA HIS A 199 -12.69 -4.38 -34.75
C HIS A 199 -12.86 -3.19 -35.68
N GLY A 200 -12.11 -3.25 -36.79
CA GLY A 200 -12.59 -2.67 -38.02
C GLY A 200 -13.94 -3.30 -38.39
N ARG A 201 -15.03 -2.54 -38.28
CA ARG A 201 -16.09 -2.62 -39.26
C ARG A 201 -15.94 -1.45 -40.20
N ARG A 202 -15.61 -1.81 -41.45
CA ARG A 202 -15.89 -1.03 -42.65
C ARG A 202 -17.26 -0.38 -42.52
N LEU A 203 -17.30 0.93 -42.74
CA LEU A 203 -18.45 1.58 -43.35
C LEU A 203 -18.01 1.97 -44.76
N ASP A 204 -18.84 1.55 -45.70
CA ASP A 204 -18.58 1.47 -47.13
C ASP A 204 -18.53 2.83 -47.83
N ALA A 205 -17.64 2.94 -48.83
CA ALA A 205 -17.83 3.64 -50.11
C ALA A 205 -16.69 3.25 -51.06
#